data_AF-A0A8J4ASY7-F1
#
_entry.id   AF-A0A8J4ASY7-F1
#
_cell.length_a   1.000
_cell.length_b   1.000
_cell.length_c   1.000
_cell.angle_alpha   90.00
_cell.angle_beta   90.00
_cell.angle_gamma   90.00
#
_symmetry.space_group_name_H-M   'P 1'
#
loop_
_entity.id
_entity.type
_entity.pdbx_description
1 polymer ?
#
loop_
_entity_poly.entity_id
_entity_poly.type
_entity_poly.pdbx_seq_one_letter_code
_entity_poly.pdbx_strand_id
1 'polypeptide(L)'
;MSGNVLDRPDLDLSKRLGGFDLSDLNIGGWSPNTESGRNGAGLDKDKQSPLGGGNYRVLLVDSPQHSEKVVIRAICTVVPSADEAHARNCYNTSKQLGMAIITTALKEHAEFYRQQLYTYGCRTAIEPDNTVA
;
A
#
# COMPACT_ATOMS: atom_id res chain seq x y z
N MET A 1 54.01 4.75 -31.61
CA MET A 1 52.93 5.54 -30.99
C MET A 1 51.78 4.59 -30.69
N SER A 2 51.02 4.89 -29.63
CA SER A 2 49.85 4.12 -29.12
C SER A 2 50.26 2.95 -28.22
N GLY A 3 49.91 2.88 -26.93
CA GLY A 3 49.02 3.67 -26.09
C GLY A 3 48.54 2.73 -24.99
N ASN A 4 49.02 2.91 -23.75
CA ASN A 4 48.55 2.15 -22.59
C ASN A 4 47.08 2.51 -22.32
N VAL A 5 46.18 1.54 -22.39
CA VAL A 5 44.81 1.69 -21.91
C VAL A 5 44.65 0.74 -20.74
N LEU A 6 44.58 1.34 -19.55
CA LEU A 6 44.24 0.68 -18.30
C LEU A 6 42.81 0.14 -18.43
N ASP A 7 42.68 -1.18 -18.48
CA ASP A 7 41.40 -1.88 -18.33
C ASP A 7 40.90 -1.63 -16.90
N ARG A 8 39.97 -0.68 -16.77
CA ARG A 8 39.20 -0.49 -15.54
C ARG A 8 38.11 -1.56 -15.55
N PRO A 9 37.93 -2.34 -14.46
CA PRO A 9 36.75 -3.18 -14.34
C PRO A 9 35.52 -2.28 -14.30
N ASP A 10 34.66 -2.43 -15.32
CA ASP A 10 33.30 -1.88 -15.36
C ASP A 10 32.53 -2.47 -14.18
N LEU A 11 32.44 -1.69 -13.09
CA LEU A 11 31.57 -2.02 -11.97
C LEU A 11 30.13 -1.78 -12.44
N ASP A 12 29.56 -2.82 -13.05
CA ASP A 12 28.15 -2.93 -13.39
C ASP A 12 27.33 -2.93 -12.09
N LEU A 13 26.98 -1.74 -11.62
CA LEU A 13 26.16 -1.50 -10.43
C LEU A 13 24.67 -1.84 -10.68
N SER A 14 24.34 -2.48 -11.81
CA SER A 14 22.99 -2.92 -12.14
C SER A 14 22.62 -4.27 -11.51
N LYS A 15 23.57 -4.98 -10.86
CA LYS A 15 23.34 -6.34 -10.32
C LYS A 15 23.21 -6.47 -8.80
N ARG A 16 22.98 -5.39 -8.05
CA ARG A 16 22.88 -5.47 -6.57
C ARG A 16 21.65 -4.88 -5.89
N LEU A 17 20.64 -4.45 -6.62
CA LEU A 17 19.31 -4.27 -6.03
C LEU A 17 18.34 -5.24 -6.68
N GLY A 18 17.74 -6.10 -5.87
CA GLY A 18 16.89 -7.20 -6.27
C GLY A 18 15.92 -6.81 -7.38
N GLY A 19 15.93 -7.64 -8.43
CA GLY A 19 14.97 -7.58 -9.53
C GLY A 19 13.56 -7.60 -8.96
N PHE A 20 12.92 -6.43 -9.02
CA PHE A 20 11.47 -6.35 -9.05
C PHE A 20 11.12 -6.31 -10.53
N ASP A 21 10.90 -7.50 -11.08
CA ASP A 21 10.38 -7.67 -12.42
C ASP A 21 8.89 -7.27 -12.40
N LEU A 22 8.57 -6.11 -12.96
CA LEU A 22 7.19 -5.62 -13.10
C LEU A 22 6.45 -6.32 -14.25
N SER A 23 7.09 -7.25 -14.97
CA SER A 23 6.52 -7.95 -16.13
C SER A 23 5.61 -9.13 -15.76
N ASP A 24 5.66 -9.61 -14.50
CA ASP A 24 4.81 -10.73 -14.03
C ASP A 24 3.46 -10.28 -13.44
N LEU A 25 3.25 -8.97 -13.26
CA LEU A 25 1.93 -8.41 -13.02
C LEU A 25 1.18 -8.36 -14.34
N ASN A 26 0.63 -9.52 -14.73
CA ASN A 26 -0.48 -9.59 -15.67
C ASN A 26 -1.64 -8.73 -15.14
N ILE A 27 -1.60 -7.42 -15.39
CA ILE A 27 -2.73 -6.48 -15.32
C ILE A 27 -3.63 -6.81 -16.52
N GLY A 28 -4.17 -8.03 -16.49
CA GLY A 28 -5.19 -8.52 -17.39
C GLY A 28 -6.54 -8.13 -16.83
N GLY A 29 -7.03 -6.96 -17.24
CA GLY A 29 -8.45 -6.64 -17.28
C GLY A 29 -9.15 -6.41 -15.93
N TRP A 30 -8.90 -5.26 -15.30
CA TRP A 30 -9.98 -4.65 -14.50
C TRP A 30 -11.04 -4.12 -15.48
N SER A 31 -12.14 -4.85 -15.65
CA SER A 31 -13.39 -4.30 -16.19
C SER A 31 -14.27 -3.88 -15.00
N PRO A 32 -14.71 -2.61 -14.89
CA PRO A 32 -15.62 -2.23 -13.81
C PRO A 32 -16.99 -2.87 -14.10
N ASN A 33 -17.35 -3.90 -13.34
CA ASN A 33 -18.74 -4.35 -13.31
C ASN A 33 -19.53 -3.37 -12.45
N THR A 34 -20.10 -2.35 -13.08
CA THR A 34 -21.23 -1.62 -12.52
C THR A 34 -22.47 -2.53 -12.56
N GLU A 35 -22.66 -3.32 -11.50
CA GLU A 35 -23.92 -3.99 -11.24
C GLU A 35 -24.95 -2.91 -10.82
N SER A 36 -25.69 -2.41 -11.82
CA SER A 36 -26.89 -1.62 -11.60
C SER A 36 -28.12 -2.51 -11.75
N GLY A 37 -28.70 -2.88 -10.59
CA GLY A 37 -30.13 -3.17 -10.44
C GLY A 37 -30.49 -4.54 -9.88
N ARG A 38 -31.27 -4.55 -8.77
CA ARG A 38 -32.70 -5.01 -8.75
C ARG A 38 -33.22 -5.30 -7.32
N ASN A 39 -34.11 -4.42 -6.84
CA ASN A 39 -35.29 -4.64 -5.98
C ASN A 39 -35.31 -5.74 -4.89
N GLY A 40 -35.50 -5.31 -3.63
CA GLY A 40 -36.62 -5.77 -2.79
C GLY A 40 -36.32 -6.58 -1.52
N ALA A 41 -37.04 -6.21 -0.44
CA ALA A 41 -37.31 -6.91 0.83
C ALA A 41 -36.33 -6.63 1.99
N GLY A 42 -36.88 -5.96 3.01
CA GLY A 42 -36.15 -5.45 4.15
C GLY A 42 -35.73 -6.50 5.18
N LEU A 43 -34.69 -6.14 5.92
CA LEU A 43 -34.45 -6.57 7.29
C LEU A 43 -33.81 -5.38 8.03
N ASP A 44 -34.49 -4.95 9.06
CA ASP A 44 -33.96 -4.19 10.18
C ASP A 44 -32.65 -4.79 10.68
N LYS A 45 -31.58 -3.99 10.66
CA LYS A 45 -30.51 -4.07 11.66
C LYS A 45 -29.71 -2.78 11.63
N ASP A 46 -29.84 -2.03 12.71
CA ASP A 46 -29.12 -0.83 13.12
C ASP A 46 -27.58 -1.00 13.16
N LYS A 47 -27.00 -1.23 11.98
CA LYS A 47 -25.58 -1.07 11.66
C LYS A 47 -25.51 -0.67 10.18
N GLN A 48 -26.05 0.50 9.84
CA GLN A 48 -25.84 1.13 8.54
C GLN A 48 -24.36 1.51 8.38
N SER A 49 -23.54 0.50 8.11
CA SER A 49 -22.45 0.70 7.16
C SER A 49 -23.17 0.91 5.82
N PRO A 50 -22.94 2.01 5.08
CA PRO A 50 -23.59 2.21 3.79
C PRO A 50 -23.34 0.98 2.93
N LEU A 51 -24.41 0.40 2.37
CA LEU A 51 -24.32 -0.63 1.34
C LEU A 51 -23.72 0.04 0.10
N GLY A 52 -22.40 0.11 0.05
CA GLY A 52 -21.64 0.77 -1.01
C GLY A 52 -20.65 1.80 -0.46
N GLY A 53 -19.39 1.38 -0.29
CA GLY A 53 -18.25 2.28 -0.47
C GLY A 53 -18.09 3.42 0.52
N GLY A 54 -18.29 3.18 1.83
CA GLY A 54 -17.72 4.09 2.83
C GLY A 54 -16.20 4.20 2.67
N ASN A 55 -15.62 5.32 3.10
CA ASN A 55 -14.18 5.45 3.19
C ASN A 55 -13.65 4.55 4.31
N TYR A 56 -12.49 3.95 4.10
CA TYR A 56 -11.77 3.12 5.05
C TYR A 56 -10.37 3.70 5.22
N ARG A 57 -9.93 3.74 6.47
CA ARG A 57 -8.58 4.11 6.84
C ARG A 57 -7.71 2.87 6.82
N VAL A 58 -6.58 2.95 6.13
CA VAL A 58 -5.53 1.94 6.17
C VAL A 58 -4.53 2.35 7.25
N LEU A 59 -4.33 1.47 8.22
CA LEU A 59 -3.49 1.70 9.38
C LEU A 59 -2.23 0.83 9.31
N LEU A 60 -1.07 1.43 9.56
CA LEU A 60 0.16 0.73 9.90
C LEU A 60 0.09 0.35 11.38
N VAL A 61 0.22 -0.94 11.70
CA VAL A 61 0.26 -1.43 13.08
C VAL A 61 1.71 -1.74 13.43
N ASP A 62 2.18 -1.25 14.58
CA ASP A 62 3.55 -1.49 15.01
C ASP A 62 3.87 -2.98 15.09
N SER A 63 5.09 -3.30 14.69
CA SER A 63 5.65 -4.65 14.73
C SER A 63 7.17 -4.60 14.97
N PRO A 64 7.73 -5.54 15.75
CA PRO A 64 9.18 -5.66 15.89
C PRO A 64 9.88 -6.03 14.59
N GLN A 65 9.15 -6.57 13.60
CA GLN A 65 9.68 -6.90 12.28
C GLN A 65 9.78 -5.68 11.35
N HIS A 66 9.18 -4.54 11.72
CA HIS A 66 9.22 -3.33 10.90
C HIS A 66 10.57 -2.63 11.04
N SER A 67 11.24 -2.46 9.90
CA SER A 67 12.31 -1.50 9.74
C SER A 67 11.82 -0.30 8.95
N GLU A 68 12.32 0.89 9.29
CA GLU A 68 11.94 2.15 8.64
C GLU A 68 12.07 2.06 7.11
N LYS A 69 13.18 1.50 6.61
CA LYS A 69 13.43 1.35 5.16
C LYS A 69 12.39 0.47 4.46
N VAL A 70 11.98 -0.63 5.08
CA VAL A 70 10.98 -1.54 4.51
C VAL A 70 9.61 -0.87 4.49
N VAL A 71 9.24 -0.19 5.58
CA VAL A 71 7.95 0.51 5.68
C VAL A 71 7.86 1.66 4.68
N ILE A 72 8.90 2.49 4.56
CA ILE A 72 8.95 3.59 3.58
C ILE A 72 8.78 3.04 2.17
N ARG A 73 9.59 2.04 1.81
CA ARG A 73 9.51 1.41 0.48
C ARG A 73 8.13 0.85 0.19
N ALA A 74 7.54 0.13 1.14
CA ALA A 74 6.23 -0.49 0.97
C ALA A 74 5.13 0.56 0.75
N ILE A 75 5.09 1.59 1.60
CA ILE A 75 4.07 2.65 1.52
C ILE A 75 4.18 3.42 0.21
N CYS A 76 5.37 3.86 -0.18
CA CYS A 76 5.57 4.61 -1.44
C CYS A 76 5.32 3.77 -2.70
N THR A 77 5.47 2.44 -2.62
CA THR A 77 5.20 1.54 -3.76
C THR A 77 3.71 1.23 -3.89
N VAL A 78 3.03 1.00 -2.76
CA VAL A 78 1.63 0.55 -2.76
C VAL A 78 0.64 1.71 -2.85
N VAL A 79 0.96 2.85 -2.24
CA VAL A 79 0.07 4.02 -2.19
C VAL A 79 0.57 5.05 -3.20
N PRO A 80 -0.15 5.29 -4.31
CA PRO A 80 0.33 6.08 -5.44
C PRO A 80 0.55 7.58 -5.14
N SER A 81 0.07 8.06 -3.99
CA SER A 81 0.23 9.47 -3.55
C SER A 81 1.05 9.61 -2.27
N ALA A 82 1.73 8.54 -1.81
CA ALA A 82 2.49 8.59 -0.58
C ALA A 82 3.97 8.94 -0.83
N ASP A 83 4.41 10.05 -0.26
CA ASP A 83 5.81 10.46 -0.25
C ASP A 83 6.62 9.75 0.85
N GLU A 84 7.95 9.73 0.69
CA GLU A 84 8.86 9.16 1.69
C GLU A 84 8.74 9.85 3.06
N ALA A 85 8.54 11.18 3.07
CA ALA A 85 8.37 11.95 4.29
C ALA A 85 7.10 11.53 5.04
N HIS A 86 6.01 11.29 4.31
CA HIS A 86 4.76 10.78 4.86
C HIS A 86 4.94 9.36 5.42
N ALA A 87 5.57 8.47 4.66
CA ALA A 87 5.80 7.10 5.09
C ALA A 87 6.72 7.01 6.33
N ARG A 88 7.76 7.85 6.39
CA ARG A 88 8.63 7.99 7.57
C ARG A 88 7.83 8.48 8.77
N ASN A 89 6.94 9.47 8.57
CA ASN A 89 6.08 9.95 9.64
C ASN A 89 5.16 8.82 10.15
N CYS A 90 4.51 8.07 9.26
CA CYS A 90 3.69 6.91 9.63
C CYS A 90 4.48 5.88 10.45
N TYR A 91 5.71 5.56 10.05
CA TYR A 91 6.57 4.64 10.81
C TYR A 91 6.83 5.17 12.23
N ASN A 92 7.27 6.41 12.37
CA ASN A 92 7.55 7.01 13.67
C ASN A 92 6.30 7.10 14.55
N THR A 93 5.17 7.49 13.98
CA THR A 93 3.88 7.53 14.68
C THR A 93 3.46 6.14 15.14
N SER A 94 3.60 5.11 14.30
CA SER A 94 3.29 3.73 14.71
C SER A 94 4.17 3.26 15.86
N LYS A 95 5.46 3.62 15.87
CA LYS A 95 6.38 3.26 16.97
C LYS A 95 6.01 3.92 18.30
N GLN A 96 5.43 5.12 18.26
CA GLN A 96 5.06 5.88 19.46
C GLN A 96 3.66 5.55 19.96
N LEU A 97 2.69 5.41 19.06
CA LEU A 97 1.27 5.24 19.39
C LEU A 97 0.76 3.80 19.19
N GLY A 98 1.62 2.91 18.71
CA GLY A 98 1.28 1.53 18.33
C GLY A 98 0.63 1.41 16.94
N MET A 99 0.11 2.50 16.38
CA MET A 99 -0.51 2.53 15.04
C MET A 99 -0.38 3.90 14.38
N ALA A 100 -0.48 3.96 13.04
CA ALA A 100 -0.53 5.21 12.27
C ALA A 100 -1.43 5.09 11.05
N ILE A 101 -2.12 6.17 10.68
CA ILE A 101 -2.92 6.22 9.45
C ILE A 101 -1.96 6.41 8.26
N ILE A 102 -2.05 5.51 7.29
CA ILE A 102 -1.31 5.57 6.03
C ILE A 102 -2.10 6.37 5.00
N THR A 103 -3.36 6.01 4.79
CA THR A 103 -4.23 6.67 3.82
C THR A 103 -5.70 6.35 4.12
N THR A 104 -6.61 7.11 3.51
CA THR A 104 -8.03 6.85 3.50
C THR A 104 -8.48 6.62 2.06
N ALA A 105 -9.22 5.54 1.81
CA ALA A 105 -9.69 5.19 0.47
C ALA A 105 -11.02 4.43 0.54
N LEU A 106 -11.69 4.27 -0.60
CA LEU A 106 -12.86 3.37 -0.69
C LEU A 106 -12.48 1.96 -0.23
N LYS A 107 -13.48 1.22 0.29
CA LYS A 107 -13.29 -0.13 0.83
C LYS A 107 -12.42 -1.04 -0.05
N GLU A 108 -12.73 -1.12 -1.34
CA GLU A 108 -12.01 -1.96 -2.31
C GLU A 108 -10.52 -1.59 -2.42
N HIS A 109 -10.21 -0.29 -2.43
CA HIS A 109 -8.83 0.20 -2.47
C HIS A 109 -8.11 -0.03 -1.15
N ALA A 110 -8.80 0.15 -0.02
CA ALA A 110 -8.23 -0.11 1.29
C ALA A 110 -7.87 -1.60 1.48
N GLU A 111 -8.73 -2.50 1.01
CA GLU A 111 -8.47 -3.96 1.00
C GLU A 111 -7.29 -4.31 0.10
N PHE A 112 -7.22 -3.71 -1.10
CA PHE A 112 -6.09 -3.88 -2.01
C PHE A 112 -4.76 -3.41 -1.39
N TYR A 113 -4.72 -2.18 -0.84
CA TYR A 113 -3.53 -1.65 -0.20
C TYR A 113 -3.08 -2.50 0.99
N ARG A 114 -4.03 -2.96 1.81
CA ARG A 114 -3.74 -3.85 2.94
C ARG A 114 -3.05 -5.13 2.47
N GLN A 115 -3.60 -5.77 1.43
CA GLN A 115 -3.06 -7.01 0.88
C GLN A 115 -1.66 -6.81 0.31
N GLN A 116 -1.45 -5.73 -0.43
CA GLN A 116 -0.14 -5.42 -1.01
C GLN A 116 0.90 -5.10 0.07
N LEU A 117 0.55 -4.28 1.05
CA LEU A 117 1.43 -3.96 2.19
C LEU A 117 1.84 -5.22 2.97
N TYR A 118 0.93 -6.19 3.11
CA TYR A 118 1.24 -7.48 3.72
C TYR A 118 2.31 -8.25 2.94
N THR A 119 2.27 -8.25 1.61
CA THR A 119 3.32 -8.87 0.75
C THR A 119 4.70 -8.24 0.96
N TYR A 120 4.76 -6.96 1.34
CA TYR A 120 6.01 -6.27 1.69
C TYR A 120 6.44 -6.45 3.16
N GLY A 121 5.71 -7.24 3.95
CA GLY A 121 6.00 -7.50 5.36
C GLY A 121 5.47 -6.43 6.32
N CYS A 122 4.60 -5.53 5.86
CA CYS A 122 3.94 -4.56 6.73
C CYS A 122 2.72 -5.19 7.41
N ARG A 123 2.56 -4.90 8.69
CA ARG A 123 1.39 -5.32 9.46
C ARG A 123 0.39 -4.17 9.39
N THR A 124 -0.78 -4.44 8.84
CA THR A 124 -1.78 -3.41 8.56
C THR A 124 -3.17 -3.82 9.04
N ALA A 125 -3.97 -2.82 9.36
CA ALA A 125 -5.38 -2.94 9.68
C ALA A 125 -6.19 -1.98 8.80
N ILE A 126 -7.47 -2.26 8.60
CA ILE A 126 -8.40 -1.34 7.96
C ILE A 126 -9.59 -1.11 8.87
N GLU A 127 -10.05 0.13 8.95
CA GLU A 127 -11.20 0.53 9.75
C GLU A 127 -12.11 1.46 8.97
N PRO A 128 -13.44 1.42 9.18
CA PRO A 128 -14.33 2.40 8.56
C PRO A 128 -13.96 3.81 9.04
N ASP A 129 -13.88 4.74 8.10
CA ASP A 129 -13.76 6.16 8.40
C ASP A 129 -15.12 6.69 8.82
N ASN A 130 -15.31 6.88 10.12
CA ASN A 130 -16.54 7.43 10.69
C ASN A 130 -16.50 8.97 10.77
N THR A 131 -15.63 9.62 10.00
CA THR A 131 -15.57 11.08 9.95
C THR A 131 -16.82 11.55 9.22
N VAL A 132 -17.88 11.79 9.99
CA VAL A 132 -19.06 12.52 9.53
C VAL A 132 -18.59 13.92 9.13
N ALA A 133 -18.75 14.26 7.84
CA ALA A 133 -18.57 15.62 7.36
C ALA A 133 -19.66 16.54 7.92
#